data_AF-A0A831QI43-F1
#
_entry.id   AF-A0A831QI43-F1
#
_cell.length_a   1.000
_cell.length_b   1.000
_cell.length_c   1.000
_cell.angle_alpha   90.00
_cell.angle_beta   90.00
_cell.angle_gamma   90.00
#
_symmetry.space_group_name_H-M   'P 1'
#
loop_
_entity.id
_entity.type
_entity.pdbx_description
1 polymer ?
#
loop_
_entity_poly.entity_id
_entity_poly.type
_entity_poly.pdbx_seq_one_letter_code
_entity_poly.pdbx_strand_id
1 'polypeptide(L)' 'MKELVIISGKGGTGKTSIVSAFAALAENKVLCDADVDAADLQLIMAPEI' A
#
# COMPACT_ATOMS: atom_id res chain seq x y z
N MET A 1 -15.22 -2.03 -11.49
CA MET A 1 -14.32 -2.22 -10.33
C MET A 1 -12.99 -2.73 -10.89
N LYS A 2 -11.86 -2.11 -10.52
CA LYS A 2 -10.53 -2.55 -10.92
C LYS A 2 -9.71 -2.79 -9.66
N GLU A 3 -8.98 -3.90 -9.62
CA GLU A 3 -8.19 -4.32 -8.48
C GLU A 3 -6.73 -4.47 -8.92
N LEU A 4 -5.82 -3.99 -8.09
CA LEU A 4 -4.38 -4.10 -8.33
C LEU A 4 -3.72 -4.64 -7.06
N VAL A 5 -3.04 -5.76 -7.20
CA VAL A 5 -2.27 -6.38 -6.11
C VAL A 5 -0.79 -6.25 -6.42
N ILE A 6 -0.03 -5.73 -5.48
CA ILE A 6 1.43 -5.57 -5.58
C ILE A 6 2.08 -6.62 -4.68
N ILE A 7 2.79 -7.58 -5.29
CA ILE A 7 3.50 -8.66 -4.58
C ILE A 7 5.00 -8.63 -4.89
N SER A 8 5.80 -9.20 -4.00
CA SER A 8 7.23 -9.42 -4.20
C SER A 8 7.73 -10.55 -3.31
N GLY A 9 8.82 -11.19 -3.72
CA GLY A 9 9.37 -12.36 -3.03
C GLY A 9 10.27 -12.06 -1.83
N LYS A 10 10.52 -10.79 -1.48
CA LYS A 10 11.38 -10.42 -0.35
C LYS A 10 10.95 -9.08 0.28
N GLY A 11 11.22 -8.90 1.56
CA GLY A 11 11.14 -7.59 2.22
C GLY A 11 12.12 -6.57 1.63
N GLY A 12 11.74 -5.29 1.60
CA GLY A 12 12.61 -4.20 1.14
C GLY A 12 12.72 -4.01 -0.38
N THR A 13 11.91 -4.69 -1.20
CA THR A 13 11.93 -4.54 -2.67
C THR A 13 11.07 -3.37 -3.17
N GLY A 14 10.63 -2.47 -2.30
CA GLY A 14 9.88 -1.27 -2.67
C GLY A 14 8.37 -1.45 -2.94
N LYS A 15 7.75 -2.56 -2.50
CA LYS A 15 6.29 -2.78 -2.67
C LYS A 15 5.47 -1.58 -2.18
N THR A 16 5.73 -1.16 -0.95
CA THR A 16 5.03 -0.07 -0.26
C THR A 16 5.24 1.28 -0.96
N SER A 17 6.44 1.53 -1.50
CA SER A 17 6.72 2.73 -2.30
C SER A 17 5.89 2.76 -3.59
N ILE A 18 5.75 1.63 -4.27
CA ILE A 18 4.90 1.54 -5.48
C ILE A 18 3.42 1.70 -5.11
N VAL A 19 2.96 1.05 -4.04
CA VAL A 19 1.60 1.24 -3.51
C VAL A 19 1.34 2.72 -3.24
N SER A 20 2.27 3.42 -2.59
CA SER A 20 2.17 4.86 -2.31
C SER A 20 2.01 5.71 -3.57
N ALA A 21 2.78 5.40 -4.63
CA ALA A 21 2.71 6.13 -5.88
C ALA A 21 1.34 5.97 -6.56
N PHE A 22 0.81 4.74 -6.62
CA PHE A 22 -0.54 4.51 -7.15
C PHE A 22 -1.62 5.11 -6.25
N ALA A 23 -1.44 5.03 -4.93
CA ALA A 23 -2.36 5.64 -3.97
C ALA A 23 -2.44 7.16 -4.18
N ALA A 24 -1.31 7.85 -4.39
CA ALA A 24 -1.32 9.29 -4.66
C ALA A 24 -2.05 9.67 -5.96
N LEU A 25 -1.99 8.80 -6.98
CA LEU A 25 -2.61 9.04 -8.29
C LEU A 25 -4.10 8.65 -8.35
N ALA A 26 -4.57 7.78 -7.45
CA ALA A 26 -5.94 7.29 -7.47
C ALA A 26 -6.87 8.14 -6.57
N GLU A 27 -7.91 8.73 -7.17
CA GLU A 27 -8.88 9.59 -6.47
C GLU A 27 -9.86 8.80 -5.60
N ASN A 28 -10.46 7.73 -6.13
CA ASN A 28 -11.44 6.88 -5.42
C ASN A 28 -10.86 5.48 -5.21
N LYS A 29 -10.07 5.33 -4.15
CA LYS A 29 -9.31 4.11 -3.84
C LYS A 29 -9.70 3.53 -2.49
N VAL A 30 -9.61 2.22 -2.38
CA VAL A 30 -9.52 1.50 -1.11
C VAL A 30 -8.13 0.89 -1.05
N LEU A 31 -7.42 1.14 0.04
CA LEU A 31 -6.11 0.54 0.29
C LEU A 31 -6.27 -0.57 1.32
N CYS A 32 -5.60 -1.70 1.07
CA CYS A 32 -5.56 -2.84 1.96
C CYS A 32 -4.11 -3.18 2.24
N ASP A 33 -3.78 -3.37 3.52
CA ASP A 33 -2.48 -3.90 3.92
C ASP A 33 -2.60 -5.40 4.13
N ALA A 34 -1.77 -6.16 3.42
CA ALA A 34 -1.72 -7.61 3.52
C ALA A 34 -0.33 -8.10 3.97
N ASP A 35 0.52 -7.18 4.45
CA ASP A 35 1.78 -7.57 5.07
C ASP A 35 1.51 -8.17 6.45
N VAL A 36 2.10 -9.36 6.69
CA VAL A 36 1.89 -10.14 7.92
C VAL A 36 2.82 -9.68 9.04
N ASP A 37 3.94 -9.06 8.68
CA ASP A 37 5.02 -8.71 9.61
C ASP A 37 4.82 -7.32 10.20
N ALA A 38 4.29 -6.36 9.41
CA ALA A 38 4.08 -4.98 9.85
C ALA A 38 2.93 -4.28 9.13
N ALA A 39 2.32 -3.29 9.79
CA ALA A 39 1.34 -2.39 9.15
C ALA A 39 2.08 -1.22 8.46
N ASP A 40 2.17 -1.28 7.14
CA ASP A 40 2.88 -0.34 6.27
C ASP A 40 2.00 0.84 5.83
N LEU A 41 0.66 0.72 5.83
CA LEU A 41 -0.22 1.81 5.41
C LEU A 41 -0.08 3.06 6.28
N GLN A 42 0.29 2.93 7.56
CA GLN A 42 0.56 4.09 8.43
C GLN A 42 1.71 4.96 7.92
N LEU A 43 2.61 4.44 7.08
CA LEU A 43 3.70 5.20 6.49
C LEU A 43 3.23 6.20 5.43
N ILE A 44 2.07 5.93 4.81
CA ILE A 44 1.57 6.67 3.63
C ILE A 44 0.18 7.30 3.86
N MET A 45 -0.43 7.01 5.00
CA MET A 45 -1.72 7.56 5.42
C MET A 45 -1.53 8.40 6.68
N ALA A 46 -2.45 9.34 6.92
CA ALA A 46 -2.55 10.07 8.18
C ALA A 46 -3.83 9.61 8.93
N PRO A 47 -3.85 8.38 9.49
CA PRO A 47 -5.03 7.89 10.19
C PRO A 47 -5.22 8.67 11.50
N GLU A 48 -6.45 9.06 11.78
CA GLU A 48 -6.85 9.51 13.12
C GLU A 48 -7.16 8.28 13.99
N ILE A 49 -6.66 8.28 15.23
CA ILE A 49 -6.87 7.21 16.23
C ILE A 49 -7.96 7.64 17.21
#